data_AF-A0A8H5CSG7-F1
#
_entry.id   AF-A0A8H5CSG7-F1
#
_cell.length_a   1.000
_cell.length_b   1.000
_cell.length_c   1.000
_cell.angle_alpha   90.00
_cell.angle_beta   90.00
_cell.angle_gamma   90.00
#
_symmetry.space_group_name_H-M   'P 1'
#
loop_
_entity.id
_entity.type
_entity.pdbx_description
1 polymer ?
#
loop_
_entity_poly.entity_id
_entity_poly.type
_entity_poly.pdbx_seq_one_letter_code
_entity_poly.pdbx_strand_id
1 'polypeptide(L)'
;MGEPEEIAEFDVFVAGSGPIGALFARQLVDAGHSVVLAEIGDHTNEPANATDRDTLVPGSHKKNEIEYQKDIDRFVRVIQGALSTVSVPTSSTIMPELDPAAWRPSDPNKQFVTNGRNTFQANHNNLGAQAVTRAVGGMTTHWTCATPEFLKRNPNPETGENPLYERPVIFEDVGQDDAEWSTLYNATRSIIGTSEKEYEHSIRHNVVLNALQKHYPRRGVKPLPLACHRLAENSPYVNWHSAENIFGDMFVNRTKKNANDVPRGKFTLLTNTRCTRLHLRNDSPSVPSINIAEVRDLLAARLADDNHGPSPGDNYYIKAKTFVVAAGAVATPQPSLWRKTHPKAKSSHSEFGALYHRAADLVEDAGNLEGKPDWWKKAVEAHRSKNKDDPLPFPFQDGEPQVTIPASYERPWHTQIHRDAFSYGEAGPRADSRVVVDLRFFGRQDGVKKNRMIFEDDLTDAYGMPQPTFEYEPSTKYAEETSSMMNDMTDVANKLGGYLPGSYPQFMTPGLALHLGGTTRLGLKEQDTVGNYDSQVWKFNNLYVGGNGLIPTAFGANPTLTSMCFAIRAANKIHTDLKNNNFTPPNEDTPVKPTPEAWVRWTSDKNDPNFPDHRNLRPPQKSI
;
A
#
# COMPACT_ATOMS: atom_id res chain seq x y z
N MET A 1 -5.45 -31.23 37.94
CA MET A 1 -5.84 -30.29 36.88
C MET A 1 -5.37 -28.93 37.38
N GLY A 2 -4.37 -28.34 36.72
CA GLY A 2 -3.94 -26.98 37.08
C GLY A 2 -5.08 -26.00 36.83
N GLU A 3 -5.16 -24.95 37.64
CA GLU A 3 -6.06 -23.83 37.37
C GLU A 3 -5.82 -23.33 35.94
N PRO A 4 -6.87 -23.00 35.16
CA PRO A 4 -6.69 -22.49 33.82
C PRO A 4 -5.89 -21.18 33.90
N GLU A 5 -4.73 -21.16 33.26
CA GLU A 5 -3.92 -19.94 33.06
C GLU A 5 -4.84 -18.84 32.51
N GLU A 6 -4.89 -17.71 33.20
CA GLU A 6 -5.76 -16.58 32.85
C GLU A 6 -5.34 -16.04 31.47
N ILE A 7 -6.07 -16.44 30.41
CA ILE A 7 -5.76 -16.00 29.04
C ILE A 7 -5.86 -14.47 29.00
N ALA A 8 -4.73 -13.79 28.78
CA ALA A 8 -4.68 -12.34 28.68
C ALA A 8 -5.67 -11.84 27.61
N GLU A 9 -6.63 -11.01 28.03
CA GLU A 9 -7.65 -10.42 27.16
C GLU A 9 -7.22 -9.01 26.74
N PHE A 10 -7.18 -8.77 25.43
CA PHE A 10 -6.88 -7.46 24.85
C PHE A 10 -8.16 -6.69 24.50
N ASP A 11 -8.09 -5.38 24.39
CA ASP A 11 -9.22 -4.60 23.86
C ASP A 11 -9.35 -4.84 22.35
N VAL A 12 -8.21 -4.87 21.64
CA VAL A 12 -8.20 -5.01 20.17
C VAL A 12 -7.13 -5.99 19.69
N PHE A 13 -7.56 -6.93 18.84
CA PHE A 13 -6.67 -7.76 18.02
C PHE A 13 -6.59 -7.20 16.60
N VAL A 14 -5.39 -7.10 16.03
CA VAL A 14 -5.14 -6.65 14.66
C VAL A 14 -4.32 -7.69 13.91
N ALA A 15 -4.79 -8.16 12.75
CA ALA A 15 -4.01 -8.99 11.84
C ALA A 15 -3.41 -8.17 10.70
N GLY A 16 -2.09 -8.19 10.55
CA GLY A 16 -1.33 -7.45 9.54
C GLY A 16 -0.74 -6.14 10.07
N SER A 17 0.55 -5.93 9.82
CA SER A 17 1.33 -4.77 10.29
C SER A 17 1.66 -3.74 9.21
N GLY A 18 1.02 -3.86 8.04
CA GLY A 18 1.10 -2.83 7.00
C GLY A 18 0.63 -1.46 7.50
N PRO A 19 0.67 -0.42 6.65
CA PRO A 19 0.39 0.96 7.09
C PRO A 19 -1.00 1.11 7.73
N ILE A 20 -1.97 0.32 7.26
CA ILE A 20 -3.34 0.35 7.75
C ILE A 20 -3.42 -0.28 9.15
N GLY A 21 -2.80 -1.45 9.37
CA GLY A 21 -2.75 -2.09 10.69
C GLY A 21 -1.94 -1.27 11.69
N ALA A 22 -0.83 -0.67 11.25
CA ALA A 22 -0.04 0.27 12.05
C ALA A 22 -0.86 1.49 12.49
N LEU A 23 -1.72 2.02 11.61
CA LEU A 23 -2.60 3.14 11.91
C LEU A 23 -3.68 2.79 12.94
N PHE A 24 -4.32 1.63 12.80
CA PHE A 24 -5.24 1.11 13.82
C PHE A 24 -4.55 0.99 15.17
N ALA A 25 -3.39 0.32 15.22
CA ALA A 25 -2.63 0.15 16.44
C ALA A 25 -2.27 1.50 17.07
N ARG A 26 -1.70 2.42 16.29
CA ARG A 26 -1.27 3.74 16.77
C ARG A 26 -2.43 4.51 17.42
N GLN A 27 -3.56 4.66 16.74
CA GLN A 27 -4.68 5.47 17.25
C GLN A 27 -5.32 4.85 18.49
N LEU A 28 -5.51 3.54 18.50
CA LEU A 28 -6.16 2.85 19.61
C LEU A 28 -5.25 2.81 20.86
N VAL A 29 -3.95 2.60 20.67
CA VAL A 29 -2.96 2.64 21.75
C VAL A 29 -2.82 4.05 22.32
N ASP A 30 -2.75 5.08 21.48
CA ASP A 30 -2.72 6.48 21.94
C ASP A 30 -4.03 6.94 22.61
N ALA A 31 -5.13 6.23 22.34
CA ALA A 31 -6.42 6.42 23.02
C ALA A 31 -6.56 5.61 24.32
N GLY A 32 -5.53 4.86 24.73
CA GLY A 32 -5.47 4.13 25.99
C GLY A 32 -5.85 2.65 25.92
N HIS A 33 -6.12 2.10 24.74
CA HIS A 33 -6.56 0.71 24.57
C HIS A 33 -5.40 -0.27 24.50
N SER A 34 -5.59 -1.47 25.02
CA SER A 34 -4.64 -2.57 24.85
C SER A 34 -4.79 -3.23 23.47
N VAL A 35 -3.70 -3.28 22.71
CA VAL A 35 -3.69 -3.78 21.33
C VAL A 35 -2.62 -4.84 21.15
N VAL A 36 -3.01 -5.97 20.56
CA VAL A 36 -2.11 -7.00 20.06
C VAL A 36 -2.20 -7.07 18.53
N LEU A 37 -1.04 -6.98 17.88
CA LEU A 37 -0.92 -7.02 16.43
C LEU A 37 -0.14 -8.26 16.03
N ALA A 38 -0.71 -9.10 15.19
CA ALA A 38 -0.05 -10.28 14.62
C ALA A 38 0.36 -10.03 13.16
N GLU A 39 1.64 -10.23 12.86
CA GLU A 39 2.22 -10.16 11.52
C GLU A 39 2.82 -11.51 11.14
N ILE A 40 2.48 -12.01 9.95
CA ILE A 40 2.95 -13.30 9.46
C ILE A 40 4.43 -13.28 9.08
N GLY A 41 4.93 -12.13 8.61
CA GLY A 41 6.33 -11.93 8.31
C GLY A 41 7.16 -11.50 9.53
N ASP A 42 8.47 -11.46 9.34
CA ASP A 42 9.39 -10.96 10.36
C ASP A 42 9.70 -9.46 10.19
N HIS A 43 10.31 -8.88 11.22
CA HIS A 43 11.02 -7.63 11.12
C HIS A 43 12.39 -7.86 10.46
N THR A 44 12.81 -6.95 9.59
CA THR A 44 14.03 -7.11 8.78
C THR A 44 15.30 -6.57 9.45
N ASN A 45 15.18 -6.04 10.68
CA ASN A 45 16.29 -5.44 11.43
C ASN A 45 16.26 -5.96 12.88
N GLU A 46 17.04 -6.98 13.21
CA GLU A 46 17.32 -7.30 14.61
C GLU A 46 18.32 -6.28 15.20
N PRO A 47 18.13 -5.80 16.44
CA PRO A 47 19.25 -5.53 17.31
C PRO A 47 19.69 -6.85 17.96
N ALA A 48 20.91 -7.28 17.64
CA ALA A 48 21.59 -8.29 18.42
C ALA A 48 21.72 -7.78 19.88
N ASN A 49 21.03 -8.42 20.82
CA ASN A 49 21.06 -8.17 22.26
C ASN A 49 20.44 -6.84 22.75
N ALA A 50 19.10 -6.78 22.78
CA ALA A 50 18.36 -5.69 23.44
C ALA A 50 18.30 -5.89 24.97
N THR A 51 19.39 -5.61 25.69
CA THR A 51 19.30 -5.31 27.14
C THR A 51 19.47 -3.85 27.48
N ASP A 52 19.91 -2.98 26.55
CA ASP A 52 19.87 -1.54 26.77
C ASP A 52 20.20 -0.74 25.49
N ARG A 53 19.31 0.21 25.14
CA ARG A 53 19.60 1.51 24.47
C ARG A 53 19.51 1.77 22.95
N ASP A 54 18.92 0.93 22.09
CA ASP A 54 18.54 1.39 20.73
C ASP A 54 17.22 0.74 20.27
N THR A 55 16.06 1.24 20.74
CA THR A 55 14.76 0.69 20.33
C THR A 55 14.41 1.15 18.91
N LEU A 56 14.78 0.37 17.91
CA LEU A 56 14.39 0.59 16.52
C LEU A 56 12.87 0.40 16.35
N VAL A 57 12.21 1.37 15.70
CA VAL A 57 10.82 1.22 15.26
C VAL A 57 10.81 0.33 14.01
N PRO A 58 10.11 -0.82 14.00
CA PRO A 58 10.15 -1.74 12.87
C PRO A 58 9.33 -1.24 11.68
N GLY A 59 9.50 -1.89 10.53
CA GLY A 59 8.74 -1.58 9.31
C GLY A 59 9.22 -0.34 8.57
N SER A 60 10.51 -0.01 8.69
CA SER A 60 11.15 1.10 7.99
C SER A 60 11.27 0.86 6.49
N HIS A 61 11.33 1.95 5.73
CA HIS A 61 11.48 1.87 4.29
C HIS A 61 12.90 1.41 3.93
N LYS A 62 13.03 0.29 3.21
CA LYS A 62 14.33 -0.31 2.87
C LYS A 62 15.20 0.61 2.01
N LYS A 63 14.57 1.43 1.15
CA LYS A 63 15.22 2.47 0.32
C LYS A 63 15.90 3.58 1.13
N ASN A 64 15.68 3.65 2.44
CA ASN A 64 16.36 4.63 3.30
C ASN A 64 17.82 4.27 3.58
N GLU A 65 18.25 3.06 3.26
CA GLU A 65 19.67 2.71 3.29
C GLU A 65 20.46 3.59 2.30
N ILE A 66 21.59 4.13 2.76
CA ILE A 66 22.43 5.04 1.97
C ILE A 66 22.85 4.40 0.64
N GLU A 67 23.11 3.08 0.65
CA GLU A 67 23.49 2.31 -0.53
C GLU A 67 22.45 2.44 -1.66
N TYR A 68 21.17 2.24 -1.38
CA TYR A 68 20.11 2.33 -2.38
C TYR A 68 19.82 3.76 -2.84
N GLN A 69 20.19 4.78 -2.06
CA GLN A 69 20.10 6.17 -2.50
C GLN A 69 21.29 6.61 -3.35
N LYS A 70 22.42 5.89 -3.25
CA LYS A 70 23.57 6.05 -4.15
C LYS A 70 23.39 5.28 -5.46
N ASP A 71 22.73 4.12 -5.39
CA ASP A 71 22.41 3.27 -6.54
C ASP A 71 20.95 2.79 -6.44
N ILE A 72 20.06 3.61 -7.00
CA ILE A 72 18.61 3.37 -6.98
C ILE A 72 18.21 2.12 -7.79
N ASP A 73 18.97 1.78 -8.82
CA ASP A 73 18.66 0.66 -9.71
C ASP A 73 18.84 -0.70 -8.99
N ARG A 74 19.70 -0.76 -7.97
CA ARG A 74 19.82 -1.96 -7.11
C ARG A 74 18.58 -2.22 -6.27
N PHE A 75 17.79 -1.20 -5.96
CA PHE A 75 16.59 -1.37 -5.13
C PHE A 75 15.48 -2.18 -5.83
N VAL A 76 15.51 -2.29 -7.18
CA VAL A 76 14.64 -3.20 -7.95
C VAL A 76 14.69 -4.62 -7.42
N ARG A 77 15.89 -5.10 -7.08
CA ARG A 77 16.09 -6.48 -6.58
C ARG A 77 15.50 -6.69 -5.20
N VAL A 78 15.49 -5.64 -4.36
CA VAL A 78 14.85 -5.67 -3.03
C VAL A 78 13.34 -5.82 -3.18
N ILE A 79 12.74 -5.11 -4.15
CA ILE A 79 11.32 -5.22 -4.46
C ILE A 79 11.00 -6.62 -4.99
N GLN A 80 11.72 -7.09 -6.01
CA GLN A 80 11.52 -8.42 -6.60
C GLN A 80 11.63 -9.54 -5.56
N GLY A 81 12.62 -9.48 -4.66
CA GLY A 81 12.79 -10.45 -3.59
C GLY A 81 11.71 -10.40 -2.51
N ALA A 82 10.96 -9.29 -2.40
CA ALA A 82 9.90 -9.12 -1.41
C ALA A 82 8.50 -9.49 -1.94
N LEU A 83 8.31 -9.59 -3.25
CA LEU A 83 7.02 -9.85 -3.88
C LEU A 83 6.80 -11.36 -4.09
N SER A 84 5.89 -11.94 -3.30
CA SER A 84 5.40 -13.30 -3.47
C SER A 84 4.18 -13.32 -4.37
N THR A 85 4.31 -13.84 -5.59
CA THR A 85 3.17 -13.99 -6.53
C THR A 85 2.03 -14.80 -5.89
N VAL A 86 0.79 -14.36 -6.11
CA VAL A 86 -0.39 -14.90 -5.43
C VAL A 86 -0.89 -16.21 -6.05
N SER A 87 -1.05 -16.25 -7.37
CA SER A 87 -1.61 -17.39 -8.08
C SER A 87 -0.87 -17.66 -9.38
N VAL A 88 0.01 -18.66 -9.36
CA VAL A 88 0.84 -19.06 -10.51
C VAL A 88 0.24 -20.32 -11.13
N PRO A 89 -0.23 -20.30 -12.38
CA PRO A 89 -0.85 -21.49 -12.99
C PRO A 89 0.17 -22.59 -13.28
N THR A 90 -0.33 -23.82 -13.40
CA THR A 90 0.47 -24.92 -13.96
C THR A 90 0.79 -24.65 -15.44
N SER A 91 2.01 -25.02 -15.87
CA SER A 91 2.42 -24.88 -17.27
C SER A 91 3.01 -26.19 -17.78
N SER A 92 3.04 -26.33 -19.11
CA SER A 92 3.88 -27.36 -19.72
C SER A 92 5.33 -27.14 -19.32
N THR A 93 6.05 -28.23 -19.08
CA THR A 93 7.48 -28.24 -18.74
C THR A 93 8.30 -28.97 -19.81
N ILE A 94 7.72 -29.24 -20.98
CA ILE A 94 8.46 -29.90 -22.07
C ILE A 94 9.64 -29.01 -22.45
N MET A 95 10.84 -29.56 -22.28
CA MET A 95 12.09 -29.01 -22.79
C MET A 95 12.64 -30.06 -23.76
N PRO A 96 12.40 -29.91 -25.08
CA PRO A 96 12.77 -30.94 -26.05
C PRO A 96 14.29 -31.13 -26.19
N GLU A 97 15.07 -30.15 -25.74
CA GLU A 97 16.53 -30.17 -25.73
C GLU A 97 17.15 -30.77 -24.45
N LEU A 98 16.33 -31.28 -23.51
CA LEU A 98 16.86 -32.00 -22.35
C LEU A 98 17.67 -33.22 -22.78
N ASP A 99 18.77 -33.48 -22.06
CA ASP A 99 19.56 -34.69 -22.24
C ASP A 99 18.64 -35.93 -22.24
N PRO A 100 18.77 -36.86 -23.20
CA PRO A 100 17.93 -38.06 -23.25
C PRO A 100 17.96 -38.93 -21.98
N ALA A 101 19.02 -38.83 -21.17
CA ALA A 101 19.15 -39.49 -19.87
C ALA A 101 18.49 -38.72 -18.72
N ALA A 102 18.16 -37.43 -18.90
CA ALA A 102 17.45 -36.66 -17.91
C ALA A 102 16.01 -37.18 -17.76
N TRP A 103 15.51 -37.17 -16.52
CA TRP A 103 14.12 -37.53 -16.28
C TRP A 103 13.21 -36.57 -17.05
N ARG A 104 12.27 -37.15 -17.80
CA ARG A 104 11.23 -36.42 -18.51
C ARG A 104 9.88 -37.07 -18.24
N PRO A 105 8.80 -36.28 -18.26
CA PRO A 105 7.48 -36.85 -18.13
C PRO A 105 7.14 -37.80 -19.28
N SER A 106 6.47 -38.90 -18.95
CA SER A 106 6.06 -39.92 -19.94
C SER A 106 4.94 -39.43 -20.85
N ASP A 107 4.09 -38.52 -20.37
CA ASP A 107 3.06 -37.84 -21.16
C ASP A 107 3.47 -36.37 -21.37
N PRO A 108 3.80 -35.95 -22.60
CA PRO A 108 4.18 -34.57 -22.89
C PRO A 108 3.02 -33.59 -22.69
N ASN A 109 1.76 -34.03 -22.77
CA ASN A 109 0.60 -33.16 -22.62
C ASN A 109 0.22 -32.92 -21.15
N LYS A 110 0.83 -33.64 -20.21
CA LYS A 110 0.53 -33.51 -18.80
C LYS A 110 1.21 -32.27 -18.22
N GLN A 111 0.43 -31.36 -17.64
CA GLN A 111 0.94 -30.23 -16.86
C GLN A 111 1.34 -30.71 -15.47
N PHE A 112 2.51 -30.29 -14.99
CA PHE A 112 3.03 -30.68 -13.67
C PHE A 112 2.75 -29.61 -12.63
N VAL A 113 2.43 -30.07 -11.43
CA VAL A 113 2.41 -29.22 -10.24
C VAL A 113 3.83 -29.17 -9.70
N THR A 114 4.52 -28.08 -9.97
CA THR A 114 5.88 -27.82 -9.49
C THR A 114 5.89 -26.53 -8.70
N ASN A 115 6.74 -26.43 -7.68
CA ASN A 115 7.06 -25.15 -7.01
C ASN A 115 5.84 -24.36 -6.49
N GLY A 116 4.85 -25.05 -5.92
CA GLY A 116 3.68 -24.39 -5.30
C GLY A 116 2.68 -23.77 -6.29
N ARG A 117 2.67 -24.22 -7.54
CA ARG A 117 1.72 -23.74 -8.56
C ARG A 117 0.27 -24.12 -8.24
N ASN A 118 -0.63 -23.22 -8.61
CA ASN A 118 -2.07 -23.37 -8.46
C ASN A 118 -2.68 -24.16 -9.63
N THR A 119 -3.21 -25.34 -9.33
CA THR A 119 -3.89 -26.22 -10.30
C THR A 119 -5.26 -25.73 -10.73
N PHE A 120 -5.89 -24.85 -9.95
CA PHE A 120 -7.19 -24.25 -10.23
C PHE A 120 -7.07 -22.97 -11.07
N GLN A 121 -5.88 -22.38 -11.14
CA GLN A 121 -5.67 -21.14 -11.88
C GLN A 121 -5.59 -21.40 -13.38
N ALA A 122 -6.51 -20.79 -14.13
CA ALA A 122 -6.42 -20.74 -15.58
C ALA A 122 -5.22 -19.88 -16.03
N ASN A 123 -4.58 -20.29 -17.15
CA ASN A 123 -3.48 -19.53 -17.78
C ASN A 123 -3.94 -18.17 -18.34
N HIS A 124 -5.20 -18.08 -18.73
CA HIS A 124 -5.89 -16.84 -19.09
C HIS A 124 -6.79 -16.41 -17.92
N ASN A 125 -7.26 -15.17 -17.93
CA ASN A 125 -8.15 -14.62 -16.90
C ASN A 125 -7.56 -14.60 -15.47
N ASN A 126 -6.24 -14.38 -15.38
CA ASN A 126 -5.50 -14.28 -14.12
C ASN A 126 -4.97 -12.85 -13.91
N LEU A 127 -4.78 -12.46 -12.66
CA LEU A 127 -3.90 -11.35 -12.28
C LEU A 127 -2.48 -11.90 -12.04
N GLY A 128 -1.82 -12.33 -13.11
CA GLY A 128 -0.61 -13.16 -13.06
C GLY A 128 0.60 -12.53 -12.36
N ALA A 129 0.63 -11.21 -12.22
CA ALA A 129 1.68 -10.50 -11.49
C ALA A 129 1.21 -9.94 -10.12
N GLN A 130 -0.03 -10.23 -9.72
CA GLN A 130 -0.49 -9.86 -8.38
C GLN A 130 0.36 -10.60 -7.35
N ALA A 131 0.91 -9.83 -6.42
CA ALA A 131 1.82 -10.33 -5.39
C ALA A 131 1.45 -9.78 -4.01
N VAL A 132 1.99 -10.42 -2.97
CA VAL A 132 1.88 -10.00 -1.58
C VAL A 132 3.27 -9.91 -0.95
N THR A 133 3.40 -9.05 0.06
CA THR A 133 4.63 -8.86 0.83
C THR A 133 4.35 -9.23 2.28
N ARG A 134 5.13 -10.16 2.83
CA ARG A 134 5.02 -10.63 4.22
C ARG A 134 6.25 -10.17 4.99
N ALA A 135 6.10 -9.08 5.74
CA ALA A 135 7.14 -8.48 6.58
C ALA A 135 6.48 -7.45 7.50
N VAL A 136 7.12 -7.12 8.62
CA VAL A 136 6.66 -5.98 9.42
C VAL A 136 6.67 -4.71 8.56
N GLY A 137 5.53 -4.01 8.49
CA GLY A 137 5.30 -2.85 7.61
C GLY A 137 4.79 -3.18 6.20
N GLY A 138 4.74 -4.47 5.83
CA GLY A 138 4.20 -4.95 4.55
C GLY A 138 4.84 -4.28 3.34
N MET A 139 4.03 -3.95 2.32
CA MET A 139 4.50 -3.29 1.10
C MET A 139 5.08 -1.89 1.32
N THR A 140 4.80 -1.22 2.44
CA THR A 140 5.39 0.12 2.68
C THR A 140 6.88 0.11 2.94
N THR A 141 7.46 -1.08 3.16
CA THR A 141 8.91 -1.24 3.22
C THR A 141 9.59 -1.01 1.86
N HIS A 142 8.84 -1.02 0.75
CA HIS A 142 9.38 -0.87 -0.59
C HIS A 142 8.49 -0.13 -1.61
N TRP A 143 7.37 0.44 -1.16
CA TRP A 143 6.48 1.21 -2.02
C TRP A 143 7.13 2.48 -2.58
N THR A 144 6.43 3.13 -3.51
CA THR A 144 6.92 4.33 -4.18
C THR A 144 6.55 5.62 -3.44
N CYS A 145 5.81 5.50 -2.33
CA CYS A 145 5.34 6.59 -1.48
C CYS A 145 4.38 7.58 -2.16
N ALA A 146 3.84 7.29 -3.36
CA ALA A 146 2.83 8.11 -3.99
C ALA A 146 1.51 8.09 -3.19
N THR A 147 1.05 9.26 -2.76
CA THR A 147 -0.17 9.42 -1.94
C THR A 147 -1.10 10.48 -2.55
N PRO A 148 -1.63 10.28 -3.77
CA PRO A 148 -2.65 11.15 -4.35
C PRO A 148 -3.98 10.98 -3.62
N GLU A 149 -4.79 12.05 -3.64
CA GLU A 149 -6.20 11.99 -3.28
C GLU A 149 -7.02 11.53 -4.49
N PHE A 150 -8.08 10.76 -4.24
CA PHE A 150 -8.97 10.28 -5.29
C PHE A 150 -9.82 11.39 -5.90
N LEU A 151 -10.06 11.30 -7.21
CA LEU A 151 -10.94 12.23 -7.93
C LEU A 151 -12.31 12.31 -7.24
N LYS A 152 -12.64 13.50 -6.73
CA LYS A 152 -13.90 13.79 -6.07
C LYS A 152 -15.07 13.77 -7.05
N ARG A 153 -16.27 13.62 -6.50
CA ARG A 153 -17.51 13.86 -7.25
C ARG A 153 -17.56 15.34 -7.68
N ASN A 154 -17.57 15.60 -8.98
CA ASN A 154 -17.96 16.90 -9.54
C ASN A 154 -19.19 16.76 -10.46
N PRO A 155 -20.42 16.98 -9.96
CA PRO A 155 -21.61 16.91 -10.79
C PRO A 155 -21.56 17.97 -11.88
N ASN A 156 -21.95 17.59 -13.10
CA ASN A 156 -22.10 18.53 -14.19
C ASN A 156 -23.16 19.59 -13.78
N PRO A 157 -22.83 20.89 -13.80
CA PRO A 157 -23.77 21.95 -13.39
C PRO A 157 -25.04 22.03 -14.24
N GLU A 158 -24.98 21.58 -15.49
CA GLU A 158 -26.08 21.66 -16.47
C GLU A 158 -26.95 20.41 -16.46
N THR A 159 -26.35 19.22 -16.32
CA THR A 159 -27.08 17.94 -16.40
C THR A 159 -27.31 17.27 -15.04
N GLY A 160 -26.60 17.70 -13.99
CA GLY A 160 -26.62 17.06 -12.67
C GLY A 160 -25.95 15.67 -12.61
N GLU A 161 -25.57 15.11 -13.77
CA GLU A 161 -24.95 13.79 -13.85
C GLU A 161 -23.47 13.84 -13.45
N ASN A 162 -23.00 12.77 -12.80
CA ASN A 162 -21.62 12.64 -12.38
C ASN A 162 -21.12 11.20 -12.52
N PRO A 163 -20.88 10.72 -13.75
CA PRO A 163 -20.56 9.31 -13.98
C PRO A 163 -19.11 8.95 -13.60
N LEU A 164 -18.23 9.93 -13.36
CA LEU A 164 -16.79 9.68 -13.21
C LEU A 164 -16.21 10.29 -11.91
N TYR A 165 -16.05 9.44 -10.91
CA TYR A 165 -15.34 9.73 -9.67
C TYR A 165 -14.59 8.49 -9.21
N GLU A 166 -13.53 8.69 -8.45
CA GLU A 166 -12.78 7.60 -7.80
C GLU A 166 -13.11 7.52 -6.32
N ARG A 167 -13.42 8.65 -5.69
CA ARG A 167 -13.64 8.75 -4.25
C ARG A 167 -14.96 8.07 -3.84
N PRO A 168 -14.96 7.11 -2.90
CA PRO A 168 -16.20 6.48 -2.45
C PRO A 168 -17.17 7.49 -1.83
N VAL A 169 -18.46 7.23 -2.02
CA VAL A 169 -19.55 8.09 -1.54
C VAL A 169 -19.96 7.65 -0.15
N ILE A 170 -19.51 8.36 0.89
CA ILE A 170 -19.85 8.07 2.30
C ILE A 170 -21.18 8.73 2.65
N PHE A 171 -21.39 9.97 2.20
CA PHE A 171 -22.62 10.73 2.40
C PHE A 171 -23.31 11.06 1.07
N GLU A 172 -24.64 10.99 1.05
CA GLU A 172 -25.43 11.38 -0.12
C GLU A 172 -25.25 12.86 -0.44
N ASP A 173 -25.28 13.73 0.59
CA ASP A 173 -24.98 15.15 0.47
C ASP A 173 -23.52 15.37 0.06
N VAL A 174 -23.33 16.07 -1.06
CA VAL A 174 -22.00 16.28 -1.66
C VAL A 174 -21.11 17.17 -0.78
N GLY A 175 -21.68 18.19 -0.13
CA GLY A 175 -20.93 19.10 0.73
C GLY A 175 -20.43 18.40 2.00
N GLN A 176 -21.28 17.59 2.62
CA GLN A 176 -20.94 16.76 3.78
C GLN A 176 -19.89 15.71 3.43
N ASP A 177 -20.03 15.03 2.28
CA ASP A 177 -19.05 14.06 1.81
C ASP A 177 -17.70 14.71 1.51
N ASP A 178 -17.70 15.87 0.85
CA ASP A 178 -16.47 16.65 0.61
C ASP A 178 -15.80 17.07 1.92
N ALA A 179 -16.57 17.48 2.94
CA ALA A 179 -16.04 17.86 4.25
C ALA A 179 -15.43 16.67 5.01
N GLU A 180 -16.09 15.51 5.01
CA GLU A 180 -15.56 14.28 5.61
C GLU A 180 -14.23 13.88 4.95
N TRP A 181 -14.21 13.79 3.62
CA TRP A 181 -13.00 13.40 2.91
C TRP A 181 -11.86 14.39 3.08
N SER A 182 -12.15 15.69 3.11
CA SER A 182 -11.14 16.72 3.40
C SER A 182 -10.54 16.53 4.80
N THR A 183 -11.37 16.25 5.80
CA THR A 183 -10.94 15.97 7.17
C THR A 183 -10.03 14.74 7.23
N LEU A 184 -10.44 13.65 6.59
CA LEU A 184 -9.68 12.40 6.58
C LEU A 184 -8.38 12.48 5.77
N TYR A 185 -8.39 13.11 4.59
CA TYR A 185 -7.19 13.29 3.78
C TYR A 185 -6.17 14.20 4.47
N ASN A 186 -6.61 15.32 5.07
CA ASN A 186 -5.70 16.19 5.81
C ASN A 186 -5.04 15.44 6.98
N ALA A 187 -5.82 14.67 7.74
CA ALA A 187 -5.30 13.87 8.84
C ALA A 187 -4.31 12.80 8.36
N THR A 188 -4.67 12.03 7.32
CA THR A 188 -3.80 10.97 6.78
C THR A 188 -2.53 11.51 6.14
N ARG A 189 -2.60 12.61 5.39
CA ARG A 189 -1.42 13.31 4.83
C ARG A 189 -0.46 13.72 5.93
N SER A 190 -0.98 14.23 7.06
CA SER A 190 -0.14 14.56 8.21
C SER A 190 0.48 13.32 8.85
N ILE A 191 -0.31 12.26 9.08
CA ILE A 191 0.17 11.01 9.70
C ILE A 191 1.24 10.31 8.86
N ILE A 192 1.07 10.24 7.55
CA ILE A 192 2.05 9.58 6.67
C ILE A 192 3.15 10.52 6.20
N GLY A 193 3.02 11.83 6.45
CA GLY A 193 3.99 12.85 6.06
C GLY A 193 4.05 13.10 4.55
N THR A 194 2.90 13.29 3.91
CA THR A 194 2.80 13.64 2.48
C THR A 194 3.34 15.06 2.22
N SER A 195 4.23 15.20 1.25
CA SER A 195 4.79 16.46 0.77
C SER A 195 4.84 16.49 -0.76
N GLU A 196 4.68 17.68 -1.32
CA GLU A 196 4.81 17.97 -2.75
C GLU A 196 6.06 18.82 -3.03
N LYS A 197 6.87 19.09 -1.99
CA LYS A 197 7.95 20.09 -2.02
C LYS A 197 9.35 19.49 -2.03
N GLU A 198 9.47 18.20 -1.73
CA GLU A 198 10.79 17.56 -1.51
C GLU A 198 11.67 17.55 -2.76
N TYR A 199 11.12 17.79 -3.96
CA TYR A 199 11.86 17.82 -5.22
C TYR A 199 11.95 19.23 -5.86
N GLU A 200 11.52 20.29 -5.17
CA GLU A 200 11.56 21.68 -5.70
C GLU A 200 12.98 22.15 -6.07
N HIS A 201 14.03 21.58 -5.44
CA HIS A 201 15.44 21.88 -5.72
C HIS A 201 16.13 20.82 -6.60
N SER A 202 15.36 19.98 -7.31
CA SER A 202 15.90 19.08 -8.35
C SER A 202 15.83 19.76 -9.72
N ILE A 203 16.95 19.77 -10.43
CA ILE A 203 17.03 20.30 -11.79
C ILE A 203 16.17 19.45 -12.72
N ARG A 204 16.34 18.12 -12.72
CA ARG A 204 15.58 17.20 -13.58
C ARG A 204 14.08 17.27 -13.33
N HIS A 205 13.65 17.38 -12.07
CA HIS A 205 12.24 17.58 -11.73
C HIS A 205 11.67 18.85 -12.35
N ASN A 206 12.34 19.99 -12.16
CA ASN A 206 11.85 21.27 -12.67
C ASN A 206 11.85 21.32 -14.19
N VAL A 207 12.86 20.75 -14.86
CA VAL A 207 12.89 20.68 -16.33
C VAL A 207 11.69 19.90 -16.88
N VAL A 208 11.41 18.70 -16.33
CA VAL A 208 10.26 17.88 -16.73
C VAL A 208 8.94 18.59 -16.41
N LEU A 209 8.81 19.14 -15.20
CA LEU A 209 7.61 19.85 -14.74
C LEU A 209 7.28 21.03 -15.65
N ASN A 210 8.27 21.90 -15.92
CA ASN A 210 8.10 23.09 -16.75
C ASN A 210 7.76 22.73 -18.20
N ALA A 211 8.43 21.71 -18.77
CA ALA A 211 8.12 21.23 -20.12
C ALA A 211 6.67 20.76 -20.22
N LEU A 212 6.21 19.95 -19.27
CA LEU A 212 4.83 19.46 -19.26
C LEU A 212 3.81 20.56 -18.99
N GLN A 213 4.09 21.51 -18.10
CA GLN A 213 3.20 22.67 -17.86
C GLN A 213 3.07 23.55 -19.11
N LYS A 214 4.16 23.72 -19.87
CA LYS A 214 4.17 24.45 -21.14
C LYS A 214 3.34 23.73 -22.21
N HIS A 215 3.49 22.41 -22.36
CA HIS A 215 2.77 21.64 -23.36
C HIS A 215 1.31 21.38 -22.97
N TYR A 216 1.00 21.36 -21.68
CA TYR A 216 -0.32 20.99 -21.15
C TYR A 216 -0.84 21.98 -20.09
N PRO A 217 -0.99 23.28 -20.41
CA PRO A 217 -1.32 24.32 -19.42
C PRO A 217 -2.69 24.13 -18.74
N ARG A 218 -3.58 23.33 -19.34
CA ARG A 218 -4.94 23.07 -18.82
C ARG A 218 -5.09 21.70 -18.13
N ARG A 219 -4.04 20.87 -18.08
CA ARG A 219 -4.11 19.52 -17.51
C ARG A 219 -3.74 19.45 -16.02
N GLY A 220 -3.43 20.59 -15.37
CA GLY A 220 -3.13 20.63 -13.94
C GLY A 220 -1.83 19.93 -13.55
N VAL A 221 -0.83 19.93 -14.43
CA VAL A 221 0.49 19.32 -14.20
C VAL A 221 1.12 19.89 -12.92
N LYS A 222 1.48 19.01 -11.99
CA LYS A 222 1.98 19.38 -10.66
C LYS A 222 2.98 18.34 -10.11
N PRO A 223 3.71 18.66 -9.02
CA PRO A 223 4.50 17.66 -8.30
C PRO A 223 3.63 16.50 -7.81
N LEU A 224 4.19 15.27 -7.86
CA LEU A 224 3.55 14.09 -7.31
C LEU A 224 3.56 14.18 -5.77
N PRO A 225 2.41 14.06 -5.08
CA PRO A 225 2.38 13.99 -3.62
C PRO A 225 3.07 12.70 -3.14
N LEU A 226 4.11 12.87 -2.34
CA LEU A 226 4.96 11.78 -1.85
C LEU A 226 5.02 11.76 -0.32
N ALA A 227 4.90 10.59 0.27
CA ALA A 227 5.18 10.37 1.69
C ALA A 227 6.70 10.25 1.93
N CYS A 228 7.38 11.40 2.05
CA CYS A 228 8.81 11.47 2.33
C CYS A 228 9.23 12.86 2.84
N HIS A 229 10.45 12.97 3.38
CA HIS A 229 11.11 14.26 3.59
C HIS A 229 12.61 14.18 3.27
N ARG A 230 13.23 15.29 2.86
CA ARG A 230 14.69 15.39 2.81
C ARG A 230 15.29 15.45 4.21
N LEU A 231 16.42 14.74 4.41
CA LEU A 231 17.11 14.70 5.71
C LEU A 231 17.68 16.06 6.16
N ALA A 232 17.99 16.94 5.21
CA ALA A 232 18.39 18.32 5.46
C ALA A 232 18.10 19.16 4.21
N GLU A 233 18.12 20.48 4.37
CA GLU A 233 18.06 21.40 3.23
C GLU A 233 19.20 21.09 2.25
N ASN A 234 18.89 20.95 0.97
CA ASN A 234 19.83 20.55 -0.10
C ASN A 234 20.49 19.17 0.07
N SER A 235 20.05 18.35 1.02
CA SER A 235 20.53 16.97 1.15
C SER A 235 20.16 16.17 -0.10
N PRO A 236 21.10 15.38 -0.67
CA PRO A 236 20.76 14.44 -1.75
C PRO A 236 19.91 13.27 -1.24
N TYR A 237 19.85 13.06 0.08
CA TYR A 237 19.15 11.94 0.70
C TYR A 237 17.73 12.30 1.15
N VAL A 238 16.82 11.38 0.84
CA VAL A 238 15.40 11.40 1.19
C VAL A 238 15.13 10.30 2.20
N ASN A 239 14.36 10.63 3.22
CA ASN A 239 13.74 9.66 4.12
C ASN A 239 12.34 9.31 3.57
N TRP A 240 12.21 8.13 2.98
CA TRP A 240 10.95 7.59 2.48
C TRP A 240 10.12 7.06 3.64
N HIS A 241 8.86 7.45 3.70
CA HIS A 241 8.01 7.09 4.82
C HIS A 241 7.38 5.71 4.64
N SER A 242 7.08 5.06 5.75
CA SER A 242 6.57 3.69 5.80
C SER A 242 5.72 3.48 7.06
N ALA A 243 5.35 2.23 7.36
CA ALA A 243 4.69 1.89 8.63
C ALA A 243 5.47 2.36 9.87
N GLU A 244 6.81 2.44 9.80
CA GLU A 244 7.66 3.04 10.86
C GLU A 244 7.18 4.43 11.25
N ASN A 245 6.88 5.29 10.27
CA ASN A 245 6.42 6.66 10.50
C ASN A 245 5.03 6.71 11.16
N ILE A 246 4.18 5.73 10.86
CA ILE A 246 2.83 5.64 11.43
C ILE A 246 2.89 5.10 12.87
N PHE A 247 3.69 4.08 13.12
CA PHE A 247 3.96 3.61 14.47
C PHE A 247 4.57 4.72 15.33
N GLY A 248 5.42 5.56 14.72
CA GLY A 248 6.04 6.71 15.37
C GLY A 248 6.76 6.30 16.66
N ASP A 249 6.56 7.07 17.72
CA ASP A 249 7.19 6.83 19.02
C ASP A 249 6.55 5.71 19.87
N MET A 250 5.64 4.88 19.33
CA MET A 250 4.89 3.89 20.12
C MET A 250 5.79 2.81 20.75
N PHE A 251 6.89 2.45 20.08
CA PHE A 251 7.87 1.48 20.59
C PHE A 251 8.86 2.10 21.59
N VAL A 252 9.07 3.42 21.50
CA VAL A 252 10.10 4.15 22.24
C VAL A 252 9.53 4.78 23.51
N ASN A 253 8.35 5.39 23.44
CA ASN A 253 7.73 6.12 24.55
C ASN A 253 6.46 5.42 25.04
N ARG A 254 6.63 4.33 25.79
CA ARG A 254 5.50 3.49 26.26
C ARG A 254 4.66 4.15 27.37
N THR A 255 5.22 5.11 28.10
CA THR A 255 4.57 5.80 29.22
C THR A 255 3.95 7.14 28.84
N LYS A 256 3.91 7.45 27.54
CA LYS A 256 3.35 8.71 27.02
C LYS A 256 1.89 8.88 27.43
N LYS A 257 1.46 10.12 27.58
CA LYS A 257 0.06 10.50 27.72
C LYS A 257 -0.38 11.36 26.55
N ASN A 258 -1.65 11.28 26.17
CA ASN A 258 -2.22 12.16 25.16
C ASN A 258 -2.58 13.54 25.75
N ALA A 259 -3.06 14.46 24.91
CA ALA A 259 -3.43 15.83 25.32
C ALA A 259 -4.49 15.90 26.44
N ASN A 260 -5.25 14.83 26.65
CA ASN A 260 -6.27 14.72 27.71
C ASN A 260 -5.76 13.97 28.96
N ASP A 261 -4.44 13.86 29.13
CA ASP A 261 -3.76 13.13 30.22
C ASP A 261 -4.10 11.63 30.30
N VAL A 262 -4.65 11.04 29.24
CA VAL A 262 -4.91 9.60 29.17
C VAL A 262 -3.59 8.86 28.88
N PRO A 263 -3.18 7.89 29.72
CA PRO A 263 -2.00 7.08 29.47
C PRO A 263 -2.15 6.23 28.21
N ARG A 264 -1.05 6.09 27.48
CA ARG A 264 -0.94 5.19 26.34
C ARG A 264 -1.23 3.74 26.77
N GLY A 265 -2.00 3.03 25.95
CA GLY A 265 -2.37 1.64 26.18
C GLY A 265 -1.21 0.67 25.96
N LYS A 266 -1.43 -0.60 26.34
CA LYS A 266 -0.43 -1.66 26.13
C LYS A 266 -0.40 -2.06 24.66
N PHE A 267 0.79 -2.17 24.08
CA PHE A 267 0.97 -2.63 22.70
C PHE A 267 1.87 -3.86 22.64
N THR A 268 1.45 -4.87 21.88
CA THR A 268 2.23 -6.09 21.59
C THR A 268 2.27 -6.33 20.09
N LEU A 269 3.46 -6.48 19.53
CA LEU A 269 3.67 -6.93 18.15
C LEU A 269 4.18 -8.38 18.17
N LEU A 270 3.44 -9.28 17.54
CA LEU A 270 3.80 -10.68 17.35
C LEU A 270 4.24 -10.87 15.90
N THR A 271 5.54 -11.06 15.66
CA THR A 271 6.09 -11.36 14.32
C THR A 271 6.08 -12.87 14.07
N ASN A 272 6.30 -13.27 12.82
CA ASN A 272 6.23 -14.68 12.40
C ASN A 272 4.92 -15.38 12.82
N THR A 273 3.86 -14.60 13.07
CA THR A 273 2.61 -15.06 13.68
C THR A 273 1.48 -14.96 12.67
N ARG A 274 1.05 -16.11 12.17
CA ARG A 274 -0.04 -16.22 11.20
C ARG A 274 -1.39 -16.18 11.90
N CYS A 275 -2.24 -15.20 11.58
CA CYS A 275 -3.67 -15.27 11.88
C CYS A 275 -4.36 -16.30 10.95
N THR A 276 -4.79 -17.42 11.51
CA THR A 276 -5.34 -18.55 10.74
C THR A 276 -6.86 -18.45 10.63
N ARG A 277 -7.54 -18.14 11.74
CA ARG A 277 -9.01 -18.16 11.81
C ARG A 277 -9.54 -17.23 12.90
N LEU A 278 -10.74 -16.71 12.69
CA LEU A 278 -11.54 -16.06 13.73
C LEU A 278 -12.69 -16.99 14.13
N HIS A 279 -12.90 -17.17 15.42
CA HIS A 279 -13.94 -18.05 15.96
C HIS A 279 -15.09 -17.26 16.54
N LEU A 280 -16.31 -17.71 16.24
CA LEU A 280 -17.53 -17.12 16.76
C LEU A 280 -17.73 -17.43 18.23
N ARG A 281 -18.44 -16.55 18.93
CA ARG A 281 -19.02 -16.84 20.25
C ARG A 281 -20.19 -17.81 20.09
N ASN A 282 -20.23 -18.85 20.93
CA ASN A 282 -21.28 -19.88 20.89
C ASN A 282 -22.49 -19.55 21.78
N ASP A 283 -22.43 -18.48 22.58
CA ASP A 283 -23.38 -18.16 23.67
C ASP A 283 -24.44 -17.09 23.30
N SER A 284 -24.30 -16.41 22.17
CA SER A 284 -25.21 -15.34 21.73
C SER A 284 -25.75 -15.60 20.32
N PRO A 285 -26.84 -16.38 20.17
CA PRO A 285 -27.35 -16.82 18.87
C PRO A 285 -27.98 -15.71 18.00
N SER A 286 -28.29 -14.53 18.56
CA SER A 286 -28.99 -13.45 17.83
C SER A 286 -28.07 -12.49 17.07
N VAL A 287 -26.83 -12.30 17.52
CA VAL A 287 -25.85 -11.41 16.88
C VAL A 287 -24.48 -12.10 16.85
N PRO A 288 -23.94 -12.42 15.67
CA PRO A 288 -22.63 -13.06 15.58
C PRO A 288 -21.54 -12.10 16.07
N SER A 289 -20.69 -12.60 16.96
CA SER A 289 -19.54 -11.89 17.51
C SER A 289 -18.32 -12.80 17.48
N ILE A 290 -17.15 -12.21 17.26
CA ILE A 290 -15.88 -12.95 17.34
C ILE A 290 -15.47 -13.04 18.81
N ASN A 291 -15.04 -14.24 19.22
CA ASN A 291 -14.57 -14.50 20.58
C ASN A 291 -13.04 -14.51 20.67
N ILE A 292 -12.40 -15.22 19.74
CA ILE A 292 -10.95 -15.46 19.76
C ILE A 292 -10.40 -15.51 18.33
N ALA A 293 -9.15 -15.06 18.18
CA ALA A 293 -8.33 -15.27 16.99
C ALA A 293 -7.43 -16.47 17.21
N GLU A 294 -7.47 -17.42 16.28
CA GLU A 294 -6.54 -18.55 16.20
C GLU A 294 -5.31 -18.13 15.41
N VAL A 295 -4.16 -18.16 16.07
CA VAL A 295 -2.87 -17.74 15.53
C VAL A 295 -1.85 -18.86 15.62
N ARG A 296 -0.81 -18.80 14.79
CA ARG A 296 0.29 -19.76 14.79
C ARG A 296 1.62 -19.03 14.70
N ASP A 297 2.51 -19.28 15.67
CA ASP A 297 3.91 -18.86 15.56
C ASP A 297 4.62 -19.83 14.61
N LEU A 298 4.99 -19.32 13.44
CA LEU A 298 5.62 -20.08 12.36
C LEU A 298 7.07 -20.40 12.67
N LEU A 299 7.76 -19.57 13.47
CA LEU A 299 9.14 -19.80 13.86
C LEU A 299 9.19 -20.88 14.96
N ALA A 300 8.39 -20.74 16.01
CA ALA A 300 8.28 -21.76 17.05
C ALA A 300 7.81 -23.11 16.47
N ALA A 301 6.86 -23.10 15.54
CA ALA A 301 6.42 -24.30 14.84
C ALA A 301 7.51 -24.98 14.00
N ARG A 302 8.49 -24.23 13.50
CA ARG A 302 9.61 -24.78 12.75
C ARG A 302 10.73 -25.31 13.65
N LEU A 303 10.89 -24.73 14.84
CA LEU A 303 11.92 -25.08 15.81
C LEU A 303 11.50 -26.21 16.76
N ALA A 304 10.20 -26.51 16.87
CA ALA A 304 9.70 -27.66 17.64
C ALA A 304 10.16 -28.97 16.97
N ASP A 305 11.14 -29.63 17.59
CA ASP A 305 11.78 -30.87 17.14
C ASP A 305 10.79 -32.05 17.01
N ASP A 306 11.11 -33.00 16.14
CA ASP A 306 10.25 -34.11 15.68
C ASP A 306 9.94 -35.18 16.78
N ASN A 307 10.23 -34.89 18.05
CA ASN A 307 10.16 -35.86 19.14
C ASN A 307 9.45 -35.35 20.42
N HIS A 308 8.21 -35.83 20.58
CA HIS A 308 7.57 -36.22 21.84
C HIS A 308 7.28 -35.14 22.92
N GLY A 309 6.17 -34.42 22.73
CA GLY A 309 5.44 -33.60 23.72
C GLY A 309 4.37 -32.76 23.00
N PRO A 310 3.35 -32.14 23.65
CA PRO A 310 2.52 -31.15 22.97
C PRO A 310 3.45 -30.04 22.44
N SER A 311 3.63 -30.00 21.12
CA SER A 311 4.71 -29.25 20.50
C SER A 311 4.45 -27.74 20.61
N PRO A 312 5.48 -26.90 20.89
CA PRO A 312 5.42 -25.43 20.86
C PRO A 312 4.95 -24.78 19.52
N GLY A 313 4.50 -25.58 18.56
CA GLY A 313 4.10 -25.20 17.20
C GLY A 313 2.61 -25.33 16.88
N ASP A 314 1.78 -25.66 17.88
CA ASP A 314 0.34 -25.72 17.74
C ASP A 314 -0.28 -24.32 17.64
N ASN A 315 -1.46 -24.24 17.01
CA ASN A 315 -2.21 -22.99 16.99
C ASN A 315 -2.58 -22.60 18.43
N TYR A 316 -2.39 -21.35 18.78
CA TYR A 316 -2.81 -20.77 20.06
C TYR A 316 -3.85 -19.68 19.83
N TYR A 317 -4.51 -19.26 20.91
CA TYR A 317 -5.67 -18.40 20.81
C TYR A 317 -5.43 -17.06 21.51
N ILE A 318 -5.82 -15.99 20.85
CA ILE A 318 -5.79 -14.63 21.40
C ILE A 318 -7.23 -14.17 21.58
N LYS A 319 -7.58 -13.81 22.82
CA LYS A 319 -8.89 -13.25 23.17
C LYS A 319 -8.84 -11.72 23.08
N ALA A 320 -9.85 -11.12 22.45
CA ALA A 320 -10.00 -9.68 22.41
C ALA A 320 -11.48 -9.27 22.36
N LYS A 321 -11.77 -8.01 22.71
CA LYS A 321 -13.14 -7.46 22.60
C LYS A 321 -13.49 -7.12 21.14
N THR A 322 -12.53 -6.59 20.38
CA THR A 322 -12.68 -6.18 18.98
C THR A 322 -11.59 -6.80 18.10
N PHE A 323 -11.94 -7.15 16.85
CA PHE A 323 -11.04 -7.78 15.90
C PHE A 323 -10.94 -6.96 14.61
N VAL A 324 -9.72 -6.70 14.15
CA VAL A 324 -9.42 -5.99 12.90
C VAL A 324 -8.60 -6.89 11.99
N VAL A 325 -9.04 -7.08 10.75
CA VAL A 325 -8.25 -7.80 9.73
C VAL A 325 -7.75 -6.82 8.66
N ALA A 326 -6.47 -6.47 8.72
CA ALA A 326 -5.78 -5.51 7.86
C ALA A 326 -4.58 -6.15 7.13
N ALA A 327 -4.75 -7.39 6.64
CA ALA A 327 -3.71 -8.20 6.02
C ALA A 327 -3.51 -7.93 4.51
N GLY A 328 -4.04 -6.82 3.99
CA GLY A 328 -4.00 -6.48 2.57
C GLY A 328 -5.14 -7.09 1.74
N ALA A 329 -5.32 -6.62 0.51
CA ALA A 329 -6.52 -6.93 -0.28
C ALA A 329 -6.72 -8.43 -0.59
N VAL A 330 -5.64 -9.19 -0.66
CA VAL A 330 -5.69 -10.65 -0.91
C VAL A 330 -5.89 -11.42 0.39
N ALA A 331 -5.09 -11.14 1.43
CA ALA A 331 -5.10 -11.97 2.63
C ALA A 331 -6.18 -11.57 3.65
N THR A 332 -6.71 -10.35 3.63
CA THR A 332 -7.84 -9.96 4.49
C THR A 332 -9.06 -10.88 4.35
N PRO A 333 -9.46 -11.29 3.12
CA PRO A 333 -10.56 -12.24 2.96
C PRO A 333 -10.20 -13.73 3.08
N GLN A 334 -8.93 -14.07 3.30
CA GLN A 334 -8.43 -15.45 3.32
C GLN A 334 -8.80 -16.24 4.60
N PRO A 335 -8.81 -15.66 5.82
CA PRO A 335 -9.30 -16.33 7.01
C PRO A 335 -10.75 -16.82 6.82
N SER A 336 -11.04 -18.01 7.35
CA SER A 336 -12.23 -18.82 7.02
C SER A 336 -13.60 -18.19 7.30
N LEU A 337 -13.67 -16.99 7.88
CA LEU A 337 -14.94 -16.36 8.24
C LEU A 337 -15.76 -15.94 7.00
N TRP A 338 -15.11 -15.63 5.86
CA TRP A 338 -15.80 -15.13 4.65
C TRP A 338 -16.35 -16.22 3.75
N ARG A 339 -15.94 -17.47 3.96
CA ARG A 339 -16.30 -18.60 3.09
C ARG A 339 -17.78 -19.00 3.14
N LYS A 340 -18.50 -18.66 4.22
CA LYS A 340 -19.87 -19.16 4.46
C LYS A 340 -20.97 -18.09 4.44
N THR A 341 -20.65 -16.80 4.37
CA THR A 341 -21.60 -15.73 4.78
C THR A 341 -21.82 -14.59 3.79
N HIS A 342 -21.02 -14.47 2.71
CA HIS A 342 -21.10 -13.30 1.82
C HIS A 342 -21.16 -13.67 0.33
N PRO A 343 -21.96 -12.96 -0.49
CA PRO A 343 -21.96 -13.12 -1.93
C PRO A 343 -20.56 -12.80 -2.49
N LYS A 344 -20.11 -13.66 -3.41
CA LYS A 344 -18.79 -13.68 -4.07
C LYS A 344 -18.23 -12.26 -4.34
N ALA A 345 -17.03 -11.99 -3.84
CA ALA A 345 -16.40 -10.65 -3.88
C ALA A 345 -16.22 -10.12 -5.30
N LYS A 346 -16.69 -8.88 -5.55
CA LYS A 346 -16.49 -8.14 -6.80
C LYS A 346 -15.18 -7.34 -6.69
N SER A 347 -14.12 -7.73 -7.40
CA SER A 347 -12.83 -7.02 -7.35
C SER A 347 -12.73 -5.89 -8.37
N SER A 348 -12.12 -4.77 -7.98
CA SER A 348 -11.66 -3.71 -8.89
C SER A 348 -10.13 -3.78 -9.05
N HIS A 349 -9.63 -3.48 -10.25
CA HIS A 349 -8.20 -3.55 -10.58
C HIS A 349 -7.78 -2.30 -11.36
N SER A 350 -6.52 -1.93 -11.25
CA SER A 350 -5.87 -1.00 -12.19
C SER A 350 -4.74 -1.73 -12.91
N GLU A 351 -4.92 -1.91 -14.22
CA GLU A 351 -3.83 -2.19 -15.15
C GLU A 351 -2.99 -0.92 -15.35
N PHE A 352 -1.75 -1.17 -15.71
CA PHE A 352 -0.70 -0.20 -15.66
C PHE A 352 0.17 -0.28 -16.92
N GLY A 353 0.36 0.85 -17.59
CA GLY A 353 1.27 1.00 -18.73
C GLY A 353 2.59 1.63 -18.28
N ALA A 354 3.71 1.07 -18.72
CA ALA A 354 5.05 1.58 -18.40
C ALA A 354 5.82 1.95 -19.67
N LEU A 355 6.65 2.98 -19.55
CA LEU A 355 7.56 3.44 -20.61
C LEU A 355 8.80 4.08 -19.97
N TYR A 356 9.95 3.99 -20.64
CA TYR A 356 11.16 4.72 -20.27
C TYR A 356 11.67 5.57 -21.43
N HIS A 357 12.23 6.72 -21.08
CA HIS A 357 12.35 7.81 -22.03
C HIS A 357 13.70 8.55 -21.92
N ARG A 358 14.26 8.99 -23.05
CA ARG A 358 15.49 9.82 -23.12
C ARG A 358 15.17 11.22 -23.59
N ALA A 359 15.63 12.22 -22.83
CA ALA A 359 15.20 13.60 -23.01
C ALA A 359 16.31 14.55 -23.51
N ALA A 360 16.57 14.58 -24.82
CA ALA A 360 17.63 15.43 -25.40
C ALA A 360 17.35 16.94 -25.23
N ASP A 361 16.15 17.40 -25.57
CA ASP A 361 15.77 18.82 -25.47
C ASP A 361 15.75 19.33 -24.01
N LEU A 362 15.51 18.42 -23.06
CA LEU A 362 15.53 18.72 -21.63
C LEU A 362 16.97 18.91 -21.11
N VAL A 363 17.97 18.26 -21.72
CA VAL A 363 19.40 18.48 -21.40
C VAL A 363 19.82 19.89 -21.80
N GLU A 364 19.35 20.39 -22.94
CA GLU A 364 19.63 21.75 -23.40
C GLU A 364 19.03 22.80 -22.46
N ASP A 365 17.75 22.65 -22.06
CA ASP A 365 17.11 23.54 -21.08
C ASP A 365 17.81 23.50 -19.71
N ALA A 366 18.29 22.33 -19.28
CA ALA A 366 19.06 22.18 -18.06
C ALA A 366 20.39 22.97 -18.10
N GLY A 367 21.03 22.99 -19.26
CA GLY A 367 22.31 23.64 -19.49
C GLY A 367 22.24 25.13 -19.77
N ASN A 368 21.07 25.65 -20.17
CA ASN A 368 20.83 27.08 -20.37
C ASN A 368 20.49 27.77 -19.03
N LEU A 369 21.43 28.59 -18.54
CA LEU A 369 21.35 29.21 -17.23
C LEU A 369 20.55 30.53 -17.21
N GLU A 370 20.13 31.04 -18.37
CA GLU A 370 19.35 32.26 -18.48
C GLU A 370 17.98 32.11 -17.79
N GLY A 371 17.62 33.06 -16.93
CA GLY A 371 16.35 33.04 -16.19
C GLY A 371 16.22 31.95 -15.11
N LYS A 372 17.22 31.07 -14.92
CA LYS A 372 17.20 30.02 -13.88
C LYS A 372 17.53 30.60 -12.49
N PRO A 373 17.04 29.99 -11.39
CA PRO A 373 17.35 30.44 -10.03
C PRO A 373 18.82 30.21 -9.66
N ASP A 374 19.33 30.95 -8.67
CA ASP A 374 20.75 30.92 -8.30
C ASP A 374 21.23 29.55 -7.80
N TRP A 375 20.39 28.79 -7.11
CA TRP A 375 20.74 27.44 -6.66
C TRP A 375 21.03 26.50 -7.83
N TRP A 376 20.26 26.62 -8.92
CA TRP A 376 20.42 25.83 -10.14
C TRP A 376 21.70 26.21 -10.85
N LYS A 377 21.94 27.51 -11.06
CA LYS A 377 23.17 28.02 -11.70
C LYS A 377 24.41 27.51 -10.98
N LYS A 378 24.45 27.69 -9.65
CA LYS A 378 25.54 27.22 -8.80
C LYS A 378 25.74 25.71 -8.90
N ALA A 379 24.67 24.92 -8.92
CA ALA A 379 24.76 23.46 -9.02
C ALA A 379 25.35 23.00 -10.36
N VAL A 380 24.88 23.56 -11.48
CA VAL A 380 25.37 23.24 -12.84
C VAL A 380 26.83 23.69 -13.01
N GLU A 381 27.17 24.91 -12.59
CA GLU A 381 28.54 25.43 -12.66
C GLU A 381 29.51 24.62 -11.79
N ALA A 382 29.09 24.24 -10.58
CA ALA A 382 29.87 23.37 -9.70
C ALA A 382 30.08 21.97 -10.30
N HIS A 383 29.07 21.42 -10.96
CA HIS A 383 29.19 20.13 -11.65
C HIS A 383 30.15 20.21 -12.84
N ARG A 384 29.99 21.19 -13.74
CA ARG A 384 30.85 21.40 -14.91
C ARG A 384 32.31 21.68 -14.54
N SER A 385 32.54 22.44 -13.47
CA SER A 385 33.91 22.76 -13.02
C SER A 385 34.65 21.56 -12.43
N LYS A 386 33.93 20.70 -11.69
CA LYS A 386 34.50 19.48 -11.07
C LYS A 386 34.62 18.31 -12.04
N ASN A 387 33.72 18.20 -13.01
CA ASN A 387 33.59 17.04 -13.91
C ASN A 387 33.69 17.50 -15.37
N LYS A 388 34.87 17.97 -15.77
CA LYS A 388 35.08 18.60 -17.09
C LYS A 388 34.84 17.67 -18.28
N ASP A 389 34.96 16.36 -18.05
CA ASP A 389 34.75 15.33 -19.07
C ASP A 389 33.29 14.86 -19.15
N ASP A 390 32.42 15.30 -18.23
CA ASP A 390 31.00 14.96 -18.23
C ASP A 390 30.23 15.89 -19.18
N PRO A 391 29.58 15.37 -20.24
CA PRO A 391 28.83 16.20 -21.18
C PRO A 391 27.50 16.70 -20.62
N LEU A 392 27.01 16.16 -19.50
CA LEU A 392 25.70 16.52 -18.95
C LEU A 392 25.79 17.71 -17.96
N PRO A 393 24.78 18.59 -17.92
CA PRO A 393 24.74 19.70 -16.97
C PRO A 393 24.24 19.27 -15.57
N PHE A 394 23.67 18.07 -15.43
CA PHE A 394 23.04 17.59 -14.20
C PHE A 394 24.09 17.10 -13.19
N PRO A 395 24.08 17.61 -11.95
CA PRO A 395 24.85 17.01 -10.86
C PRO A 395 24.55 15.51 -10.70
N PHE A 396 25.55 14.70 -10.36
CA PHE A 396 25.38 13.25 -10.17
C PHE A 396 24.32 12.87 -9.13
N GLN A 397 24.12 13.73 -8.12
CA GLN A 397 23.15 13.52 -7.04
C GLN A 397 21.95 14.47 -7.15
N ASP A 398 21.66 14.98 -8.35
CA ASP A 398 20.42 15.74 -8.57
C ASP A 398 19.21 14.86 -8.22
N GLY A 399 18.11 15.43 -7.71
CA GLY A 399 16.91 14.64 -7.44
C GLY A 399 16.26 14.13 -8.72
N GLU A 400 15.55 13.01 -8.65
CA GLU A 400 14.76 12.49 -9.77
C GLU A 400 13.52 13.33 -10.08
N PRO A 401 12.97 13.31 -11.31
CA PRO A 401 11.65 13.86 -11.55
C PRO A 401 10.58 13.16 -10.72
N GLN A 402 9.64 13.92 -10.19
CA GLN A 402 8.45 13.44 -9.47
C GLN A 402 7.23 14.29 -9.86
N VAL A 403 6.68 14.04 -11.05
CA VAL A 403 5.62 14.86 -11.66
C VAL A 403 4.36 14.00 -11.89
N THR A 404 3.19 14.61 -11.75
CA THR A 404 1.90 13.99 -12.08
C THR A 404 1.03 14.93 -12.89
N ILE A 405 0.30 14.35 -13.83
CA ILE A 405 -0.89 14.92 -14.44
C ILE A 405 -2.09 14.24 -13.75
N PRO A 406 -2.90 14.97 -12.95
CA PRO A 406 -4.02 14.40 -12.23
C PRO A 406 -5.05 13.78 -13.17
N ALA A 407 -5.74 12.74 -12.69
CA ALA A 407 -6.89 12.19 -13.39
C ALA A 407 -7.97 13.26 -13.56
N SER A 408 -8.66 13.24 -14.69
CA SER A 408 -9.77 14.14 -15.00
C SER A 408 -10.92 13.38 -15.66
N TYR A 409 -12.04 14.07 -15.90
CA TYR A 409 -13.17 13.54 -16.65
C TYR A 409 -12.79 13.06 -18.05
N GLU A 410 -11.95 13.83 -18.74
CA GLU A 410 -11.51 13.55 -20.10
C GLU A 410 -10.42 12.47 -20.16
N ARG A 411 -9.67 12.31 -19.05
CA ARG A 411 -8.50 11.44 -18.94
C ARG A 411 -8.57 10.72 -17.60
N PRO A 412 -9.41 9.68 -17.48
CA PRO A 412 -9.73 9.01 -16.22
C PRO A 412 -8.64 8.01 -15.77
N TRP A 413 -7.37 8.43 -15.84
CA TRP A 413 -6.21 7.65 -15.43
C TRP A 413 -5.25 8.51 -14.62
N HIS A 414 -4.60 7.89 -13.64
CA HIS A 414 -3.53 8.53 -12.88
C HIS A 414 -2.22 8.42 -13.65
N THR A 415 -1.34 9.41 -13.49
CA THR A 415 -0.04 9.44 -14.16
C THR A 415 1.08 9.72 -13.17
N GLN A 416 2.20 9.03 -13.32
CA GLN A 416 3.47 9.35 -12.67
C GLN A 416 4.52 9.48 -13.77
N ILE A 417 5.09 10.68 -13.89
CA ILE A 417 6.23 10.99 -14.74
C ILE A 417 7.40 11.21 -13.79
N HIS A 418 8.17 10.15 -13.56
CA HIS A 418 9.13 10.10 -12.47
C HIS A 418 10.33 9.20 -12.76
N ARG A 419 11.16 8.92 -11.76
CA ARG A 419 12.02 7.74 -11.78
C ARG A 419 11.71 6.88 -10.58
N ASP A 420 11.57 5.59 -10.84
CA ASP A 420 11.27 4.62 -9.81
C ASP A 420 12.32 3.51 -9.82
N ALA A 421 12.48 2.88 -8.67
CA ALA A 421 13.29 1.68 -8.52
C ALA A 421 12.60 0.43 -9.06
N PHE A 422 11.63 0.60 -9.95
CA PHE A 422 10.83 -0.46 -10.54
C PHE A 422 11.15 -0.57 -12.03
N SER A 423 12.44 -0.80 -12.36
CA SER A 423 12.89 -0.94 -13.73
C SER A 423 12.50 -2.32 -14.30
N TYR A 424 11.67 -2.31 -15.33
CA TYR A 424 11.27 -3.51 -16.09
C TYR A 424 12.03 -3.66 -17.42
N GLY A 425 12.90 -2.70 -17.74
CA GLY A 425 13.63 -2.68 -19.01
C GLY A 425 15.01 -3.33 -18.90
N GLU A 426 15.39 -4.07 -19.94
CA GLU A 426 16.74 -4.64 -20.10
C GLU A 426 17.80 -3.61 -20.52
N ALA A 427 17.46 -2.31 -20.58
CA ALA A 427 18.25 -1.28 -21.24
C ALA A 427 19.69 -1.10 -20.69
N GLY A 428 19.94 -1.57 -19.46
CA GLY A 428 21.28 -1.67 -18.89
C GLY A 428 22.06 -0.32 -18.84
N PRO A 429 23.38 -0.36 -18.62
CA PRO A 429 24.22 0.83 -18.40
C PRO A 429 24.50 1.66 -19.66
N ARG A 430 23.73 1.48 -20.75
CA ARG A 430 23.96 2.17 -22.04
C ARG A 430 23.29 3.55 -22.11
N ALA A 431 22.51 3.93 -21.11
CA ALA A 431 21.96 5.26 -20.93
C ALA A 431 22.47 5.83 -19.60
N ASP A 432 22.90 7.09 -19.59
CA ASP A 432 23.11 7.78 -18.33
C ASP A 432 21.76 7.95 -17.63
N SER A 433 21.66 7.54 -16.36
CA SER A 433 20.40 7.55 -15.61
C SER A 433 19.83 8.96 -15.44
N ARG A 434 20.66 10.02 -15.54
CA ARG A 434 20.24 11.42 -15.40
C ARG A 434 19.34 11.89 -16.53
N VAL A 435 19.35 11.21 -17.68
CA VAL A 435 18.51 11.55 -18.83
C VAL A 435 17.33 10.59 -19.03
N VAL A 436 17.14 9.66 -18.09
CA VAL A 436 16.03 8.69 -18.12
C VAL A 436 14.85 9.21 -17.31
N VAL A 437 13.64 9.12 -17.88
CA VAL A 437 12.37 9.40 -17.20
C VAL A 437 11.41 8.24 -17.46
N ASP A 438 10.74 7.78 -16.41
CA ASP A 438 9.72 6.74 -16.46
C ASP A 438 8.33 7.38 -16.56
N LEU A 439 7.51 6.86 -17.44
CA LEU A 439 6.10 7.21 -17.53
C LEU A 439 5.27 6.01 -17.13
N ARG A 440 4.39 6.26 -16.15
CA ARG A 440 3.57 5.26 -15.49
C ARG A 440 2.12 5.75 -15.50
N PHE A 441 1.26 5.12 -16.30
CA PHE A 441 -0.16 5.49 -16.42
C PHE A 441 -1.06 4.36 -15.92
N PHE A 442 -1.98 4.68 -15.02
CA PHE A 442 -2.82 3.73 -14.29
C PHE A 442 -4.29 3.93 -14.64
N GLY A 443 -4.89 2.93 -15.29
CA GLY A 443 -6.29 2.96 -15.69
C GLY A 443 -7.20 2.51 -14.56
N ARG A 444 -8.46 2.95 -14.57
CA ARG A 444 -9.47 2.54 -13.59
C ARG A 444 -10.41 1.49 -14.18
N GLN A 445 -10.71 0.43 -13.43
CA GLN A 445 -11.72 -0.55 -13.88
C GLN A 445 -12.94 -0.56 -12.97
N ASP A 446 -14.12 -0.44 -13.59
CA ASP A 446 -15.41 -0.61 -12.94
C ASP A 446 -15.55 -2.03 -12.34
N GLY A 447 -16.18 -2.12 -11.17
CA GLY A 447 -16.41 -3.40 -10.50
C GLY A 447 -17.33 -4.30 -11.31
N VAL A 448 -16.81 -5.45 -11.75
CA VAL A 448 -17.57 -6.43 -12.54
C VAL A 448 -17.97 -7.61 -11.67
N LYS A 449 -19.25 -8.00 -11.68
CA LYS A 449 -19.75 -9.12 -10.85
C LYS A 449 -19.09 -10.47 -11.15
N LYS A 450 -18.66 -10.70 -12.40
CA LYS A 450 -17.95 -11.92 -12.79
C LYS A 450 -16.51 -11.97 -12.26
N ASN A 451 -15.87 -10.81 -12.08
CA ASN A 451 -14.49 -10.73 -11.61
C ASN A 451 -14.46 -11.03 -10.12
N ARG A 452 -13.72 -12.08 -9.76
CA ARG A 452 -13.69 -12.61 -8.40
C ARG A 452 -12.35 -13.19 -8.03
N MET A 453 -12.09 -13.16 -6.73
CA MET A 453 -11.04 -13.94 -6.08
C MET A 453 -11.71 -15.06 -5.30
N ILE A 454 -11.36 -16.28 -5.64
CA ILE A 454 -11.79 -17.51 -4.97
C ILE A 454 -10.67 -17.96 -4.06
N PHE A 455 -11.02 -18.64 -2.98
CA PHE A 455 -10.04 -19.36 -2.18
C PHE A 455 -10.41 -20.83 -2.21
N GLU A 456 -9.49 -21.68 -2.63
CA GLU A 456 -9.75 -23.10 -2.85
C GLU A 456 -9.98 -23.84 -1.53
N ASP A 457 -10.74 -24.93 -1.56
CA ASP A 457 -10.96 -25.78 -0.38
C ASP A 457 -9.86 -26.86 -0.25
N ASP A 458 -9.40 -27.40 -1.38
CA ASP A 458 -8.49 -28.55 -1.43
C ASP A 458 -7.03 -28.17 -1.79
N LEU A 459 -6.72 -26.88 -1.86
CA LEU A 459 -5.38 -26.39 -2.14
C LEU A 459 -5.00 -25.26 -1.17
N THR A 460 -3.81 -25.36 -0.61
CA THR A 460 -3.24 -24.38 0.31
C THR A 460 -2.01 -23.70 -0.29
N ASP A 461 -1.79 -22.46 0.13
CA ASP A 461 -0.58 -21.70 -0.16
C ASP A 461 0.60 -22.18 0.71
N ALA A 462 1.77 -21.58 0.50
CA ALA A 462 3.00 -21.92 1.23
C ALA A 462 2.90 -21.75 2.76
N TYR A 463 1.87 -21.07 3.25
CA TYR A 463 1.62 -20.83 4.66
C TYR A 463 0.45 -21.67 5.17
N GLY A 464 0.01 -22.72 4.45
CA GLY A 464 -1.10 -23.57 4.87
C GLY A 464 -2.45 -22.85 4.94
N MET A 465 -2.55 -21.63 4.39
CA MET A 465 -3.80 -20.93 4.22
C MET A 465 -4.40 -21.32 2.88
N PRO A 466 -5.71 -21.18 2.67
CA PRO A 466 -6.27 -21.61 1.40
C PRO A 466 -5.77 -20.80 0.20
N GLN A 467 -5.44 -21.50 -0.89
CA GLN A 467 -4.84 -20.91 -2.08
C GLN A 467 -5.81 -19.93 -2.76
N PRO A 468 -5.39 -18.68 -3.02
CA PRO A 468 -6.20 -17.75 -3.82
C PRO A 468 -6.14 -18.08 -5.31
N THR A 469 -7.29 -17.99 -5.99
CA THR A 469 -7.45 -18.15 -7.44
C THR A 469 -8.19 -16.93 -7.99
N PHE A 470 -7.72 -16.39 -9.11
CA PHE A 470 -8.36 -15.27 -9.79
C PHE A 470 -9.18 -15.74 -10.98
N GLU A 471 -10.37 -15.15 -11.11
CA GLU A 471 -11.11 -15.09 -12.35
C GLU A 471 -11.30 -13.61 -12.70
N TYR A 472 -10.49 -13.13 -13.63
CA TYR A 472 -10.45 -11.73 -14.00
C TYR A 472 -10.53 -11.55 -15.51
N GLU A 473 -11.46 -10.72 -15.95
CA GLU A 473 -11.55 -10.32 -17.36
C GLU A 473 -11.75 -8.80 -17.46
N PRO A 474 -10.96 -8.09 -18.30
CA PRO A 474 -11.19 -6.69 -18.57
C PRO A 474 -12.54 -6.51 -19.28
N SER A 475 -13.24 -5.39 -19.02
CA SER A 475 -14.45 -5.04 -19.76
C SER A 475 -14.09 -4.35 -21.08
N THR A 476 -15.00 -4.35 -22.06
CA THR A 476 -14.79 -3.62 -23.33
C THR A 476 -14.50 -2.14 -23.10
N LYS A 477 -15.33 -1.48 -22.26
CA LYS A 477 -15.10 -0.08 -21.85
C LYS A 477 -13.71 0.12 -21.27
N TYR A 478 -13.26 -0.81 -20.41
CA TYR A 478 -11.94 -0.72 -19.81
C TYR A 478 -10.81 -0.88 -20.84
N ALA A 479 -10.95 -1.80 -21.80
CA ALA A 479 -10.00 -1.96 -22.90
C ALA A 479 -9.92 -0.70 -23.80
N GLU A 480 -11.05 -0.02 -24.04
CA GLU A 480 -11.09 1.24 -24.80
C GLU A 480 -10.45 2.40 -24.03
N GLU A 481 -10.76 2.54 -22.73
CA GLU A 481 -10.18 3.57 -21.85
C GLU A 481 -8.65 3.37 -21.69
N THR A 482 -8.20 2.14 -21.52
CA THR A 482 -6.76 1.81 -21.41
C THR A 482 -6.02 1.97 -22.74
N SER A 483 -6.67 1.71 -23.89
CA SER A 483 -6.10 2.05 -25.20
C SER A 483 -5.92 3.56 -25.38
N SER A 484 -6.90 4.35 -24.92
CA SER A 484 -6.81 5.82 -24.92
C SER A 484 -5.72 6.33 -23.96
N MET A 485 -5.57 5.67 -22.80
CA MET A 485 -4.50 5.93 -21.85
C MET A 485 -3.12 5.67 -22.44
N MET A 486 -2.94 4.56 -23.17
CA MET A 486 -1.69 4.24 -23.86
C MET A 486 -1.34 5.33 -24.89
N ASN A 487 -2.32 5.76 -25.70
CA ASN A 487 -2.14 6.87 -26.64
C ASN A 487 -1.72 8.16 -25.92
N ASP A 488 -2.35 8.49 -24.78
CA ASP A 488 -1.97 9.66 -23.98
C ASP A 488 -0.55 9.54 -23.41
N MET A 489 -0.16 8.36 -22.92
CA MET A 489 1.20 8.10 -22.45
C MET A 489 2.22 8.34 -23.57
N THR A 490 1.93 7.88 -24.79
CA THR A 490 2.82 8.11 -25.95
C THR A 490 2.89 9.58 -26.36
N ASP A 491 1.78 10.33 -26.31
CA ASP A 491 1.79 11.77 -26.60
C ASP A 491 2.63 12.54 -25.58
N VAL A 492 2.41 12.28 -24.29
CA VAL A 492 3.18 12.90 -23.19
C VAL A 492 4.67 12.56 -23.30
N ALA A 493 5.00 11.29 -23.59
CA ALA A 493 6.37 10.88 -23.82
C ALA A 493 7.00 11.65 -24.99
N ASN A 494 6.31 11.75 -26.13
CA ASN A 494 6.84 12.44 -27.31
C ASN A 494 7.09 13.94 -27.10
N LYS A 495 6.54 14.56 -26.04
CA LYS A 495 6.91 15.93 -25.65
C LYS A 495 8.19 16.03 -24.82
N LEU A 496 8.65 14.92 -24.25
CA LEU A 496 9.83 14.86 -23.40
C LEU A 496 11.07 14.34 -24.11
N GLY A 497 10.97 13.78 -25.34
CA GLY A 497 12.09 13.16 -26.08
C GLY A 497 11.74 11.85 -26.81
N GLY A 498 12.67 10.90 -26.89
CA GLY A 498 12.48 9.60 -27.57
C GLY A 498 12.52 8.37 -26.63
N TYR A 499 11.92 7.25 -27.05
CA TYR A 499 11.85 6.03 -26.24
C TYR A 499 13.22 5.39 -26.01
N LEU A 500 13.44 4.89 -24.80
CA LEU A 500 14.62 4.10 -24.48
C LEU A 500 14.50 2.68 -25.08
N PRO A 501 15.46 2.21 -25.89
CA PRO A 501 15.44 0.84 -26.41
C PRO A 501 15.38 -0.20 -25.29
N GLY A 502 14.49 -1.19 -25.42
CA GLY A 502 14.20 -2.19 -24.39
C GLY A 502 13.09 -1.77 -23.42
N SER A 503 12.56 -0.55 -23.57
CA SER A 503 11.63 0.09 -22.67
C SER A 503 10.54 0.85 -23.43
N TYR A 504 10.04 0.25 -24.52
CA TYR A 504 8.98 0.80 -25.38
C TYR A 504 7.61 0.82 -24.68
N PRO A 505 6.63 1.60 -25.20
CA PRO A 505 5.29 1.66 -24.61
C PRO A 505 4.67 0.27 -24.56
N GLN A 506 4.28 -0.17 -23.37
CA GLN A 506 3.72 -1.51 -23.16
C GLN A 506 2.72 -1.53 -22.01
N PHE A 507 1.75 -2.44 -22.10
CA PHE A 507 0.96 -2.84 -20.94
C PHE A 507 1.77 -3.81 -20.08
N MET A 508 1.75 -3.59 -18.77
CA MET A 508 2.36 -4.51 -17.82
C MET A 508 1.43 -5.70 -17.57
N THR A 509 2.00 -6.80 -17.07
CA THR A 509 1.22 -7.98 -16.68
C THR A 509 0.13 -7.59 -15.67
N PRO A 510 -1.13 -8.03 -15.86
CA PRO A 510 -2.22 -7.74 -14.93
C PRO A 510 -1.87 -8.13 -13.49
N GLY A 511 -2.21 -7.27 -12.54
CA GLY A 511 -1.83 -7.41 -11.13
C GLY A 511 -0.55 -6.69 -10.73
N LEU A 512 0.36 -6.36 -11.66
CA LEU A 512 1.67 -5.80 -11.32
C LEU A 512 1.63 -4.41 -10.68
N ALA A 513 0.53 -3.65 -10.87
CA ALA A 513 0.30 -2.39 -10.18
C ALA A 513 0.13 -2.56 -8.66
N LEU A 514 -0.23 -3.76 -8.19
CA LEU A 514 -0.51 -4.10 -6.78
C LEU A 514 -1.61 -3.24 -6.12
N HIS A 515 -2.44 -2.59 -6.92
CA HIS A 515 -3.55 -1.73 -6.52
C HIS A 515 -4.90 -2.48 -6.49
N LEU A 516 -4.90 -3.77 -6.12
CA LEU A 516 -6.14 -4.56 -6.04
C LEU A 516 -7.11 -3.95 -5.01
N GLY A 517 -8.35 -3.70 -5.45
CA GLY A 517 -9.43 -3.15 -4.63
C GLY A 517 -10.70 -4.01 -4.64
N GLY A 518 -11.68 -3.64 -3.81
CA GLY A 518 -13.03 -4.22 -3.81
C GLY A 518 -13.20 -5.62 -3.20
N THR A 519 -12.13 -6.31 -2.80
CA THR A 519 -12.19 -7.69 -2.27
C THR A 519 -12.95 -7.83 -0.96
N THR A 520 -13.04 -6.77 -0.16
CA THR A 520 -13.89 -6.65 1.04
C THR A 520 -14.58 -5.29 1.05
N ARG A 521 -15.21 -4.95 -0.08
CA ARG A 521 -15.74 -3.61 -0.36
C ARG A 521 -16.72 -3.09 0.69
N LEU A 522 -16.65 -1.79 0.96
CA LEU A 522 -17.57 -1.08 1.84
C LEU A 522 -18.75 -0.47 1.07
N GLY A 523 -19.83 -0.14 1.78
CA GLY A 523 -20.85 0.77 1.28
C GLY A 523 -22.03 0.92 2.23
N LEU A 524 -23.17 1.35 1.70
CA LEU A 524 -24.35 1.67 2.51
C LEU A 524 -25.34 0.49 2.67
N LYS A 525 -25.17 -0.57 1.86
CA LYS A 525 -26.11 -1.71 1.81
C LYS A 525 -25.39 -3.05 1.91
N GLU A 526 -25.83 -3.91 2.81
CA GLU A 526 -25.32 -5.25 3.09
C GLU A 526 -25.32 -6.12 1.84
N GLN A 527 -26.44 -6.14 1.10
CA GLN A 527 -26.62 -7.02 -0.06
C GLN A 527 -25.51 -6.88 -1.13
N ASP A 528 -24.84 -5.73 -1.17
CA ASP A 528 -23.83 -5.40 -2.17
C ASP A 528 -22.40 -5.36 -1.61
N THR A 529 -22.22 -5.40 -0.28
CA THR A 529 -20.95 -5.03 0.38
C THR A 529 -20.60 -5.93 1.56
N VAL A 530 -19.35 -5.88 2.02
CA VAL A 530 -18.87 -6.68 3.16
C VAL A 530 -18.98 -5.91 4.48
N GLY A 531 -18.86 -4.59 4.45
CA GLY A 531 -19.04 -3.75 5.62
C GLY A 531 -19.58 -2.36 5.30
N ASN A 532 -19.90 -1.60 6.35
CA ASN A 532 -20.30 -0.20 6.24
C ASN A 532 -19.07 0.73 6.11
N TYR A 533 -19.26 2.04 5.94
CA TYR A 533 -18.14 2.99 5.85
C TYR A 533 -17.39 3.28 7.17
N ASP A 534 -17.80 2.66 8.29
CA ASP A 534 -16.97 2.56 9.50
C ASP A 534 -16.03 1.35 9.47
N SER A 535 -15.95 0.68 8.31
CA SER A 535 -15.22 -0.57 8.09
C SER A 535 -15.69 -1.74 8.96
N GLN A 536 -16.88 -1.64 9.55
CA GLN A 536 -17.48 -2.69 10.36
C GLN A 536 -18.19 -3.69 9.46
N VAL A 537 -17.90 -4.98 9.64
CA VAL A 537 -18.46 -6.06 8.82
C VAL A 537 -19.95 -6.23 9.15
N TRP A 538 -20.79 -6.37 8.13
CA TRP A 538 -22.23 -6.55 8.33
C TRP A 538 -22.54 -7.74 9.24
N LYS A 539 -23.59 -7.60 10.06
CA LYS A 539 -24.03 -8.58 11.08
C LYS A 539 -23.08 -8.76 12.27
N PHE A 540 -21.81 -8.39 12.18
CA PHE A 540 -20.86 -8.50 13.28
C PHE A 540 -20.81 -7.23 14.13
N ASN A 541 -20.86 -7.38 15.44
CA ASN A 541 -20.79 -6.25 16.36
C ASN A 541 -19.36 -5.84 16.75
N ASN A 542 -18.34 -6.66 16.44
CA ASN A 542 -16.97 -6.45 16.91
C ASN A 542 -15.89 -6.84 15.88
N LEU A 543 -16.23 -6.83 14.58
CA LEU A 543 -15.33 -7.22 13.50
C LEU A 543 -15.19 -6.12 12.44
N TYR A 544 -13.94 -5.77 12.15
CA TYR A 544 -13.57 -4.71 11.23
C TYR A 544 -12.53 -5.19 10.21
N VAL A 545 -12.50 -4.54 9.07
CA VAL A 545 -11.57 -4.83 7.97
C VAL A 545 -10.76 -3.60 7.58
N GLY A 546 -9.55 -3.80 7.06
CA GLY A 546 -8.62 -2.74 6.67
C GLY A 546 -7.96 -3.02 5.32
N GLY A 547 -7.72 -1.98 4.51
CA GLY A 547 -6.88 -2.05 3.31
C GLY A 547 -7.54 -1.58 2.02
N ASN A 548 -6.85 -1.83 0.89
CA ASN A 548 -7.32 -1.44 -0.45
C ASN A 548 -8.59 -2.20 -0.85
N GLY A 549 -8.79 -3.42 -0.32
CA GLY A 549 -9.98 -4.25 -0.55
C GLY A 549 -11.28 -3.57 -0.15
N LEU A 550 -11.23 -2.54 0.71
CA LEU A 550 -12.38 -1.76 1.16
C LEU A 550 -12.97 -0.86 0.07
N ILE A 551 -12.16 -0.44 -0.90
CA ILE A 551 -12.55 0.60 -1.86
C ILE A 551 -13.59 0.03 -2.86
N PRO A 552 -14.83 0.55 -2.89
CA PRO A 552 -15.90 0.00 -3.72
C PRO A 552 -15.97 0.55 -5.15
N THR A 553 -15.21 1.60 -5.46
CA THR A 553 -15.21 2.37 -6.72
C THR A 553 -14.09 1.92 -7.66
N ALA A 554 -14.18 2.35 -8.93
CA ALA A 554 -13.09 2.28 -9.88
C ALA A 554 -12.09 3.42 -9.62
N PHE A 555 -10.80 3.10 -9.53
CA PHE A 555 -9.74 4.08 -9.33
C PHE A 555 -8.48 3.71 -10.12
N GLY A 556 -7.77 4.72 -10.59
CA GLY A 556 -6.41 4.62 -11.14
C GLY A 556 -5.36 5.19 -10.18
N ALA A 557 -5.73 6.18 -9.35
CA ALA A 557 -4.84 6.78 -8.34
C ALA A 557 -4.35 5.74 -7.29
N ASN A 558 -3.16 5.93 -6.73
CA ASN A 558 -2.62 5.00 -5.72
C ASN A 558 -3.53 4.97 -4.46
N PRO A 559 -3.97 3.79 -3.99
CA PRO A 559 -5.09 3.68 -3.04
C PRO A 559 -4.72 3.86 -1.56
N THR A 560 -3.44 3.80 -1.19
CA THR A 560 -3.02 3.68 0.22
C THR A 560 -3.55 4.82 1.10
N LEU A 561 -3.50 6.07 0.60
CA LEU A 561 -3.97 7.23 1.36
C LEU A 561 -5.48 7.15 1.63
N THR A 562 -6.27 6.76 0.63
CA THR A 562 -7.72 6.51 0.76
C THR A 562 -8.00 5.37 1.75
N SER A 563 -7.23 4.29 1.72
CA SER A 563 -7.36 3.20 2.69
C SER A 563 -7.02 3.60 4.11
N MET A 564 -6.05 4.51 4.30
CA MET A 564 -5.76 5.09 5.62
C MET A 564 -6.95 5.91 6.13
N CYS A 565 -7.67 6.62 5.26
CA CYS A 565 -8.86 7.41 5.64
C CYS A 565 -9.94 6.52 6.28
N PHE A 566 -10.21 5.35 5.69
CA PHE A 566 -11.15 4.38 6.26
C PHE A 566 -10.69 3.84 7.62
N ALA A 567 -9.39 3.61 7.81
CA ALA A 567 -8.84 3.17 9.09
C ALA A 567 -8.96 4.22 10.20
N ILE A 568 -8.81 5.52 9.88
CA ILE A 568 -9.08 6.60 10.86
C ILE A 568 -10.54 6.56 11.31
N ARG A 569 -11.50 6.48 10.37
CA ARG A 569 -12.93 6.35 10.68
C ARG A 569 -13.21 5.15 11.57
N ALA A 570 -12.70 4.00 11.17
CA ALA A 570 -12.91 2.74 11.87
C ALA A 570 -12.31 2.76 13.28
N ALA A 571 -11.12 3.32 13.47
CA ALA A 571 -10.50 3.45 14.78
C ALA A 571 -11.33 4.34 15.74
N ASN A 572 -11.95 5.42 15.24
CA ASN A 572 -12.89 6.22 16.04
C ASN A 572 -14.12 5.40 16.47
N LYS A 573 -14.70 4.62 15.56
CA LYS A 573 -15.84 3.76 15.87
C LYS A 573 -15.47 2.72 16.93
N ILE A 574 -14.33 2.05 16.78
CA ILE A 574 -13.81 1.07 17.74
C ILE A 574 -13.58 1.73 19.10
N HIS A 575 -12.94 2.90 19.15
CA HIS A 575 -12.72 3.64 20.41
C HIS A 575 -14.04 3.97 21.11
N THR A 576 -15.04 4.41 20.34
CA THR A 576 -16.37 4.78 20.86
C THR A 576 -17.10 3.56 21.44
N ASP A 577 -17.09 2.44 20.73
CA ASP A 577 -17.74 1.20 21.18
C ASP A 577 -17.07 0.65 22.44
N LEU A 578 -15.74 0.63 22.49
CA LEU A 578 -14.97 0.20 23.65
C LEU A 578 -15.24 1.10 24.87
N LYS A 579 -15.22 2.43 24.68
CA LYS A 579 -15.44 3.39 25.76
C LYS A 579 -16.85 3.28 26.35
N ASN A 580 -17.85 3.05 25.50
CA ASN A 580 -19.24 2.94 25.92
C ASN A 580 -19.63 1.51 26.30
N ASN A 581 -18.74 0.54 26.11
CA ASN A 581 -19.02 -0.89 26.19
C ASN A 581 -20.29 -1.29 25.42
N ASN A 582 -20.47 -0.72 24.22
CA ASN A 582 -21.66 -0.88 23.41
C ASN A 582 -21.29 -1.36 22.00
N PHE A 583 -21.39 -2.67 21.79
CA PHE A 583 -21.06 -3.32 20.52
C PHE A 583 -22.34 -3.70 19.78
N THR A 584 -22.67 -2.91 18.76
CA THR A 584 -23.84 -3.16 17.90
C THR A 584 -23.39 -3.40 16.46
N PRO A 585 -23.98 -4.37 15.73
CA PRO A 585 -23.76 -4.49 14.30
C PRO A 585 -24.16 -3.22 13.56
N PRO A 586 -23.59 -2.98 12.36
CA PRO A 586 -24.05 -1.90 11.51
C PRO A 586 -25.50 -2.18 11.05
N ASN A 587 -26.29 -1.11 10.92
CA ASN A 587 -27.67 -1.14 10.44
C ASN A 587 -27.83 -0.15 9.28
N GLU A 588 -28.40 -0.60 8.16
CA GLU A 588 -28.62 0.20 6.94
C GLU A 588 -29.49 1.44 7.20
N ASP A 589 -30.42 1.35 8.16
CA ASP A 589 -31.33 2.45 8.51
C ASP A 589 -30.68 3.47 9.44
N THR A 590 -29.48 3.19 9.97
CA THR A 590 -28.78 4.12 10.86
C THR A 590 -27.94 5.09 10.03
N PRO A 591 -28.20 6.41 10.10
CA PRO A 591 -27.42 7.37 9.36
C PRO A 591 -25.93 7.30 9.73
N VAL A 592 -25.08 7.24 8.71
CA VAL A 592 -23.63 7.37 8.87
C VAL A 592 -23.35 8.74 9.51
N LYS A 593 -22.45 8.78 10.49
CA LYS A 593 -22.06 10.04 11.16
C LYS A 593 -20.68 10.49 10.70
N PRO A 594 -20.41 11.80 10.56
CA PRO A 594 -19.07 12.31 10.27
C PRO A 594 -18.06 11.91 11.33
N THR A 595 -16.79 11.82 10.94
CA THR A 595 -15.68 11.64 11.89
C THR A 595 -15.58 12.89 12.75
N PRO A 596 -15.61 12.78 14.10
CA PRO A 596 -15.47 13.96 14.96
C PRO A 596 -14.12 14.65 14.73
N GLU A 597 -14.11 15.97 14.54
CA GLU A 597 -12.86 16.74 14.39
C GLU A 597 -11.90 16.52 15.57
N ALA A 598 -12.44 16.38 16.78
CA ALA A 598 -11.67 16.09 17.99
C ALA A 598 -10.88 14.77 17.90
N TRP A 599 -11.33 13.79 17.12
CA TRP A 599 -10.63 12.51 16.93
C TRP A 599 -9.35 12.67 16.10
N VAL A 600 -9.34 13.61 15.14
CA VAL A 600 -8.21 13.82 14.22
C VAL A 600 -7.38 15.06 14.55
N ARG A 601 -7.81 15.89 15.51
CA ARG A 601 -7.18 17.17 15.84
C ARG A 601 -5.67 17.08 16.09
N TRP A 602 -5.22 16.02 16.79
CA TRP A 602 -3.82 15.74 17.09
C TRP A 602 -2.91 15.68 15.85
N THR A 603 -3.48 15.39 14.68
CA THR A 603 -2.73 15.34 13.42
C THR A 603 -2.39 16.73 12.88
N SER A 604 -3.05 17.78 13.37
CA SER A 604 -2.90 19.16 12.89
C SER A 604 -2.32 20.11 13.95
N ASP A 605 -2.48 19.77 15.23
CA ASP A 605 -1.97 20.55 16.35
C ASP A 605 -0.53 20.15 16.68
N LYS A 606 0.44 20.98 16.30
CA LYS A 606 1.87 20.75 16.55
C LYS A 606 2.25 20.70 18.04
N ASN A 607 1.38 21.20 18.92
CA ASN A 607 1.59 21.15 20.37
C ASN A 607 0.99 19.88 20.99
N ASP A 608 0.20 19.11 20.23
CA ASP A 608 -0.30 17.83 20.72
C ASP A 608 0.89 16.88 20.91
N PRO A 609 1.02 16.21 22.07
CA PRO A 609 2.11 15.29 22.30
C PRO A 609 2.18 14.19 21.23
N ASN A 610 1.04 13.79 20.64
CA ASN A 610 0.95 12.75 19.61
C ASN A 610 1.12 13.25 18.18
N PHE A 611 1.40 14.55 17.97
CA PHE A 611 1.64 15.09 16.64
C PHE A 611 2.70 14.27 15.86
N PRO A 612 2.43 13.87 14.60
CA PRO A 612 3.32 13.03 13.82
C PRO A 612 4.50 13.84 13.27
N ASP A 613 5.52 14.07 14.10
CA ASP A 613 6.73 14.80 13.72
C ASP A 613 7.76 13.91 13.02
N HIS A 614 7.61 13.78 11.70
CA HIS A 614 8.46 12.92 10.86
C HIS A 614 9.93 13.30 10.84
N ARG A 615 10.26 14.58 11.05
CA ARG A 615 11.63 15.08 10.92
C ARG A 615 12.50 14.73 12.13
N ASN A 616 11.87 14.40 13.25
CA ASN A 616 12.54 14.06 14.51
C ASN A 616 12.59 12.55 14.80
N LEU A 617 12.11 11.70 13.89
CA LEU A 617 12.12 10.23 14.08
C LEU A 617 13.52 9.60 13.97
N ARG A 618 14.50 10.28 13.35
CA ARG A 618 15.90 9.84 13.24
C ARG A 618 16.84 11.02 13.48
N PRO A 619 17.10 11.43 14.73
CA PRO A 619 18.10 12.47 14.99
C PRO A 619 19.48 11.98 14.50
N PRO A 620 20.32 12.87 13.93
CA PRO A 620 21.67 12.50 13.53
C PRO A 620 22.45 11.98 14.75
N GLN A 621 23.08 10.81 14.60
CA GLN A 621 23.81 10.11 15.69
C GLN A 621 24.94 10.93 16.35
N LYS A 622 25.38 12.04 15.74
CA LYS A 622 26.43 12.91 16.26
C LYS A 622 26.00 13.81 17.44
N SER A 623 24.81 13.63 18.00
CA SER A 623 24.36 14.38 19.18
C SER A 623 24.66 13.70 20.52
N ILE A 624 25.51 12.66 20.55
CA ILE A 624 25.91 11.93 21.77
C ILE A 624 27.31 12.36 22.20
#